data_AF-A0A226MMT6-F1
#
_entry.id   AF-A0A226MMT6-F1
#
_cell.length_a   1.000
_cell.length_b   1.000
_cell.length_c   1.000
_cell.angle_alpha   90.00
_cell.angle_beta   90.00
_cell.angle_gamma   90.00
#
_symmetry.space_group_name_H-M   'P 1'
#
loop_
_entity.id
_entity.type
_entity.pdbx_description
1 polymer ?
#
loop_
_entity_poly.entity_id
_entity_poly.type
_entity_poly.pdbx_seq_one_letter_code
_entity_poly.pdbx_strand_id
1 'polypeptide(L)'
;MLTKEGLSNVSALLVDEETDMLFVGGRDVITALDLNNVSREVAREHWFATQERQLECIRRGKDEIRCHNYILFLHKINDSNIYVCGTNAYHPVCDHMVITLSMVFP
;
A
#
# COMPACT_ATOMS: atom_id res chain seq x y z
N MET A 1 -14.40 12.46 1.72
CA MET A 1 -12.96 12.47 2.09
C MET A 1 -12.62 11.05 2.52
N LEU A 2 -11.58 10.42 1.97
CA LEU A 2 -11.22 9.00 2.12
C LEU A 2 -10.72 8.62 3.54
N THR A 3 -11.36 9.14 4.60
CA THR A 3 -10.99 8.85 5.99
C THR A 3 -11.70 7.58 6.45
N LYS A 4 -11.26 6.45 5.91
CA LYS A 4 -11.65 5.13 6.42
C LYS A 4 -10.64 4.71 7.49
N GLU A 5 -11.08 4.07 8.59
CA GLU A 5 -10.16 3.63 9.64
C GLU A 5 -9.03 2.76 9.07
N GLY A 6 -7.79 3.14 9.37
CA GLY A 6 -6.56 2.49 8.91
C GLY A 6 -5.95 3.03 7.62
N LEU A 7 -6.67 3.82 6.80
CA LEU A 7 -6.07 4.47 5.63
C LEU A 7 -5.58 5.87 6.02
N SER A 8 -4.26 6.00 6.19
CA SER A 8 -3.60 7.26 6.55
C SER A 8 -2.46 7.56 5.57
N ASN A 9 -2.17 8.85 5.37
CA ASN A 9 -1.08 9.30 4.48
C ASN A 9 -1.15 8.70 3.07
N VAL A 10 -2.31 8.84 2.42
CA VAL A 10 -2.50 8.46 1.02
C VAL A 10 -1.46 9.16 0.16
N SER A 11 -0.68 8.38 -0.59
CA SER A 11 0.46 8.88 -1.37
C SER A 11 0.55 8.28 -2.77
N ALA A 12 -0.15 7.17 -3.05
CA ALA A 12 -0.22 6.57 -4.37
C ALA A 12 -1.66 6.20 -4.73
N LEU A 13 -2.03 6.37 -6.01
CA LEU A 13 -3.31 5.98 -6.58
C LEU A 13 -3.06 5.28 -7.92
N LEU A 14 -3.78 4.20 -8.17
CA LEU A 14 -3.80 3.49 -9.45
C LEU A 14 -5.25 3.15 -9.80
N VAL A 15 -5.72 3.68 -10.92
CA VAL A 15 -7.04 3.38 -11.49
C VAL A 15 -6.90 2.20 -12.45
N ASP A 16 -7.74 1.19 -12.27
CA ASP A 16 -7.89 0.07 -13.20
C ASP A 16 -9.34 0.04 -13.72
N GLU A 17 -9.54 0.63 -14.91
CA GLU A 17 -10.87 0.70 -15.54
C GLU A 17 -11.36 -0.66 -16.06
N GLU A 18 -10.45 -1.62 -16.29
CA GLU A 18 -10.82 -2.94 -16.81
C GLU A 18 -11.46 -3.82 -15.73
N THR A 19 -11.07 -3.62 -14.47
CA THR A 19 -11.58 -4.36 -13.32
C THR A 19 -12.50 -3.54 -12.41
N ASP A 20 -12.78 -2.27 -12.78
CA ASP A 20 -13.54 -1.30 -11.98
C ASP A 20 -12.95 -1.10 -10.56
N MET A 21 -11.61 -1.09 -10.45
CA MET A 21 -10.91 -0.97 -9.18
C MET A 21 -10.09 0.32 -9.07
N LEU A 22 -10.10 0.92 -7.88
CA LEU A 22 -9.17 1.97 -7.48
C LEU A 22 -8.25 1.43 -6.39
N PHE A 23 -6.97 1.29 -6.69
CA PHE A 23 -5.95 0.92 -5.71
C PHE A 23 -5.38 2.18 -5.05
N VAL A 24 -5.32 2.17 -3.72
CA VAL A 24 -4.88 3.29 -2.90
C VAL A 24 -3.74 2.84 -2.00
N GLY A 25 -2.57 3.44 -2.19
CA GLY A 25 -1.39 3.25 -1.34
C GLY A 25 -1.33 4.32 -0.25
N GLY A 26 -1.17 3.88 0.99
CA GLY A 26 -1.01 4.75 2.16
C GLY A 26 0.15 4.33 3.03
N ARG A 27 0.10 4.71 4.31
CA ARG A 27 1.03 4.21 5.32
C ARG A 27 0.65 2.77 5.72
N ASP A 28 1.58 1.85 5.49
CA ASP A 28 1.56 0.42 5.77
C ASP A 28 0.42 -0.37 5.12
N VAL A 29 -0.26 0.20 4.14
CA VAL A 29 -1.46 -0.41 3.59
C VAL A 29 -1.66 -0.08 2.12
N ILE A 30 -2.14 -1.09 1.39
CA ILE A 30 -2.71 -0.97 0.06
C ILE A 30 -4.18 -1.38 0.16
N THR A 31 -5.07 -0.55 -0.38
CA THR A 31 -6.52 -0.79 -0.35
C THR A 31 -7.07 -0.78 -1.76
N ALA A 32 -7.87 -1.78 -2.13
CA ALA A 32 -8.66 -1.79 -3.35
C ALA A 32 -10.09 -1.32 -3.04
N LEU A 33 -10.54 -0.31 -3.77
CA LEU A 33 -11.86 0.29 -3.66
C LEU A 33 -12.63 0.05 -4.96
N ASP A 34 -13.96 -0.03 -4.85
CA ASP A 34 -14.86 -0.05 -6.00
C ASP A 34 -14.79 1.32 -6.70
N LEU A 35 -14.42 1.35 -7.98
CA LEU A 35 -14.25 2.61 -8.74
C LEU A 35 -15.59 3.35 -8.91
N ASN A 36 -16.70 2.61 -8.98
CA ASN A 36 -18.05 3.17 -9.10
C ASN A 36 -18.59 3.69 -7.76
N ASN A 37 -18.04 3.21 -6.63
CA ASN A 37 -18.33 3.72 -5.30
C ASN A 37 -17.12 3.59 -4.36
N VAL A 38 -16.28 4.62 -4.32
CA VAL A 38 -15.03 4.66 -3.52
C VAL A 38 -15.21 4.53 -2.01
N SER A 39 -16.45 4.55 -1.50
CA SER A 39 -16.74 4.25 -0.10
C SER A 39 -16.72 2.75 0.20
N ARG A 40 -16.86 1.91 -0.84
CA ARG A 40 -16.85 0.45 -0.76
C ARG A 40 -15.42 -0.05 -0.96
N GLU A 41 -14.88 -0.66 0.10
CA GLU A 41 -13.62 -1.40 0.02
C GLU A 41 -13.90 -2.82 -0.42
N VAL A 42 -13.12 -3.27 -1.39
CA VAL A 42 -13.17 -4.62 -1.93
C VAL A 42 -12.16 -5.49 -1.21
N ALA A 43 -10.93 -4.99 -1.03
CA ALA A 43 -9.86 -5.69 -0.33
C ALA A 43 -8.87 -4.71 0.29
N ARG A 44 -8.09 -5.22 1.24
CA ARG A 44 -6.98 -4.50 1.90
C ARG A 44 -5.85 -5.46 2.17
N GLU A 45 -4.62 -4.99 1.95
CA GLU A 45 -3.42 -5.70 2.33
C GLU A 45 -2.48 -4.79 3.11
N HIS A 46 -1.95 -5.30 4.22
CA HIS A 46 -1.00 -4.59 5.04
C HIS A 46 0.43 -4.92 4.64
N TRP A 47 1.25 -3.88 4.44
CA TRP A 47 2.65 -4.05 4.08
C TRP A 47 3.54 -3.27 5.02
N PHE A 48 3.64 -3.75 6.26
CA PHE A 48 4.46 -3.11 7.29
C PHE A 48 5.95 -3.27 7.02
N ALA A 49 6.73 -2.28 7.45
CA ALA A 49 8.14 -2.53 7.67
C ALA A 49 8.33 -3.52 8.82
N THR A 50 9.26 -4.47 8.67
CA THR A 50 9.59 -5.43 9.74
C THR A 50 10.00 -4.69 11.02
N GLN A 51 9.68 -5.24 12.20
CA GLN A 51 10.03 -4.63 13.48
C GLN A 51 11.52 -4.30 13.60
N GLU A 52 12.40 -5.16 13.10
CA GLU A 52 13.84 -4.92 13.08
C GLU A 52 14.23 -3.64 12.32
N ARG A 53 13.71 -3.47 11.10
CA ARG A 53 13.91 -2.26 10.27
C ARG A 53 13.36 -1.01 10.93
N GLN A 54 12.18 -1.09 11.56
CA GLN A 54 11.61 0.04 12.29
C GLN A 54 12.52 0.46 13.46
N LEU A 55 12.97 -0.50 14.26
CA LEU A 55 13.89 -0.26 15.36
C LEU A 55 15.25 0.28 14.90
N GLU A 56 15.78 -0.21 13.77
CA GLU A 56 16.99 0.34 13.18
C GLU A 56 16.79 1.80 12.74
N CYS A 57 15.70 2.11 12.04
CA CYS A 57 15.35 3.46 11.61
C CYS A 57 15.26 4.43 12.80
N ILE A 58 14.60 4.03 13.89
CA ILE A 58 14.49 4.83 15.11
C ILE A 58 15.86 5.01 15.78
N ARG A 59 16.67 3.94 15.88
CA ARG A 59 18.04 4.01 16.44
C ARG A 59 18.96 4.96 15.66
N ARG A 60 18.69 5.16 14.36
CA ARG A 60 19.38 6.15 13.52
C ARG A 60 18.86 7.59 13.68
N GLY A 61 17.96 7.83 14.64
CA GLY A 61 17.48 9.16 15.02
C GLY A 61 16.28 9.67 14.22
N LYS A 62 15.52 8.78 13.57
CA LYS A 62 14.26 9.15 12.90
C LYS A 62 13.08 9.05 13.86
N ASP A 63 12.08 9.90 13.65
CA ASP A 63 10.81 9.83 14.37
C ASP A 63 10.10 8.50 14.04
N GLU A 64 9.46 7.89 15.04
CA GLU A 64 8.74 6.60 14.89
C GLU A 64 7.77 6.62 13.71
N ILE A 65 7.03 7.73 13.53
CA ILE A 65 6.07 7.88 12.43
C ILE A 65 6.73 7.80 11.04
N ARG A 66 8.00 8.19 10.90
CA ARG A 66 8.74 8.13 9.63
C ARG A 66 9.34 6.75 9.36
N CYS A 67 9.31 5.86 10.34
CA CYS A 67 9.84 4.50 10.25
C CYS A 67 8.79 3.46 9.80
N HIS A 68 7.63 3.90 9.35
CA HIS A 68 6.64 3.05 8.70
C HIS A 68 6.98 2.80 7.21
N ASN A 69 6.26 1.90 6.57
CA ASN A 69 6.30 1.74 5.13
C ASN A 69 5.27 2.66 4.47
N TYR A 70 5.71 3.62 3.67
CA TYR A 70 4.82 4.49 2.89
C TYR A 70 4.80 4.00 1.46
N ILE A 71 3.62 3.66 0.93
CA ILE A 71 3.47 3.17 -0.43
C ILE A 71 3.54 4.35 -1.40
N LEU A 72 4.57 4.37 -2.24
CA LEU A 72 4.85 5.50 -3.13
C LEU A 72 4.59 5.18 -4.61
N PHE A 73 4.56 3.91 -4.97
CA PHE A 73 4.42 3.49 -6.37
C PHE A 73 3.49 2.29 -6.48
N LEU A 74 2.58 2.38 -7.45
CA LEU A 74 1.64 1.33 -7.84
C LEU A 74 1.61 1.30 -9.36
N HIS A 75 1.84 0.14 -9.97
CA HIS A 75 1.80 -0.04 -11.42
C HIS A 75 1.13 -1.35 -11.79
N LYS A 76 0.06 -1.28 -12.59
CA LYS A 76 -0.60 -2.48 -13.13
C LYS A 76 0.33 -3.13 -14.15
N ILE A 77 0.74 -4.38 -13.90
CA ILE A 77 1.48 -5.19 -14.88
C ILE A 77 0.50 -5.92 -15.79
N ASN A 78 -0.55 -6.48 -15.20
CA ASN A 78 -1.65 -7.17 -15.87
C ASN A 78 -2.86 -7.22 -14.92
N ASP A 79 -3.95 -7.85 -15.36
CA ASP A 79 -5.23 -7.90 -14.62
C ASP A 79 -5.15 -8.55 -13.24
N SER A 80 -4.10 -9.33 -12.96
CA SER A 80 -3.94 -10.05 -11.69
C SER A 80 -2.69 -9.63 -10.92
N ASN A 81 -1.87 -8.70 -11.42
CA ASN A 81 -0.60 -8.36 -10.81
C ASN A 81 -0.34 -6.85 -10.84
N ILE A 82 -0.03 -6.31 -9.66
CA ILE A 82 0.46 -4.95 -9.49
C ILE A 82 1.91 -5.00 -9.00
N TYR A 83 2.76 -4.13 -9.53
CA TYR A 83 4.05 -3.84 -8.96
C TYR A 83 3.93 -2.70 -7.94
N VAL A 84 4.33 -2.96 -6.70
CA VAL A 84 4.18 -2.03 -5.58
C VAL A 84 5.57 -1.68 -5.04
N CYS A 85 5.84 -0.41 -4.75
CA CYS A 85 7.04 -0.01 -4.00
C CYS A 85 6.69 0.89 -2.82
N GLY A 86 7.44 0.73 -1.72
CA GLY A 86 7.30 1.54 -0.53
C GLY A 86 8.62 1.86 0.16
N THR A 87 8.59 2.82 1.09
CA THR A 87 9.78 3.30 1.80
C THR A 87 10.36 2.31 2.81
N ASN A 88 9.51 1.45 3.38
CA ASN A 88 9.83 0.38 4.31
C ASN A 88 10.91 0.76 5.34
N ALA A 89 10.59 1.78 6.15
CA ALA A 89 11.47 2.32 7.19
C ALA A 89 12.85 2.81 6.69
N TYR A 90 12.88 3.57 5.59
CA TYR A 90 14.12 4.03 4.91
C TYR A 90 14.96 2.88 4.29
N HIS A 91 14.36 1.72 4.08
CA HIS A 91 14.91 0.63 3.27
C HIS A 91 13.94 0.33 2.12
N PRO A 92 13.94 1.11 1.03
CA PRO A 92 12.96 0.97 -0.03
C PRO A 92 12.91 -0.46 -0.58
N VAL A 93 11.70 -0.98 -0.72
CA VAL A 93 11.43 -2.31 -1.28
C VAL A 93 10.34 -2.22 -2.33
N CYS A 94 10.43 -3.10 -3.30
CA CYS A 94 9.40 -3.32 -4.30
C CYS A 94 9.06 -4.80 -4.34
N ASP A 95 7.81 -5.12 -4.62
CA ASP A 95 7.36 -6.48 -4.81
C ASP A 95 6.12 -6.55 -5.70
N HIS A 96 5.83 -7.74 -6.19
CA HIS A 96 4.61 -8.04 -6.94
C HIS A 96 3.49 -8.34 -5.95
N MET A 97 2.31 -7.77 -6.18
CA MET A 97 1.10 -8.06 -5.42
C MET A 97 0.11 -8.73 -6.36
N VAL A 98 -0.40 -9.89 -5.95
CA VAL A 98 -1.37 -10.67 -6.72
C VAL A 98 -2.79 -10.27 -6.31
N ILE A 99 -3.62 -9.95 -7.30
CA ILE A 99 -5.03 -9.59 -7.12
C ILE A 99 -5.87 -10.82 -7.49
N THR A 100 -6.51 -11.43 -6.49
CA THR A 100 -7.51 -12.50 -6.68
C THR A 100 -8.79 -12.14 -5.90
N LEU A 101 -9.38 -13.09 -5.16
CA LEU A 101 -10.44 -12.79 -4.18
C LEU A 101 -9.91 -11.95 -3.00
N SER A 102 -8.59 -11.95 -2.79
CA SER A 102 -7.85 -11.11 -1.86
C SER A 102 -6.59 -10.55 -2.53
N MET A 103 -6.00 -9.50 -1.94
CA MET A 103 -4.70 -8.96 -2.35
C MET A 103 -3.62 -9.56 -1.45
N VAL A 104 -2.56 -10.11 -2.03
CA VAL A 104 -1.46 -10.71 -1.25
C VAL A 104 -0.12 -10.46 -1.93
N PHE A 105 0.92 -10.30 -1.13
CA PHE A 105 2.30 -10.44 -1.58
C PHE A 105 2.67 -11.95 -1.62
N PRO A 106 3.38 -12.44 -2.65
CA PRO A 106 3.86 -13.82 -2.77
C PRO A 106 4.74 -14.29 -1.61
#